data_AF-A0AAU9VP64-F1
#
_entry.id   AF-A0AAU9VP64-F1
#
_cell.length_a   1.000
_cell.length_b   1.000
_cell.length_c   1.000
_cell.angle_alpha   90.00
_cell.angle_beta   90.00
_cell.angle_gamma   90.00
#
_symmetry.space_group_name_H-M   'P 1'
#
loop_
_entity.id
_entity.type
_entity.pdbx_description
1 polymer ?
#
loop_
_entity_poly.entity_id
_entity_poly.type
_entity_poly.pdbx_seq_one_letter_code
_entity_poly.pdbx_strand_id
1 'polypeptide(L)'
;MPEHMARATNCLRQRLCPENPKDLNFQLMEGCMPEGFFQADVYMTERRHLIFATVEQLTTVTKAKSWDIDGTFKLVQKPFQQLVMIYAFVPSGDHTKQVPLLFVLMSRKSTKYYKKVVMKKVMRLLPIQPAVQQVSLNIEKAIWKSLRSFLPTVKLEGCVSWTRPCGGRLSLVSIEPVVAMMQCAGTSENFWPSLSRLTTRSEPCSCTSVSRQRPSPYAN
;
A
#
# COMPACT_ATOMS: atom_id res chain seq x y z
N MET A 1 -10.34 16.61 15.78
CA MET A 1 -11.53 15.79 16.07
C MET A 1 -11.33 15.14 17.44
N PRO A 2 -12.16 15.43 18.44
CA PRO A 2 -12.08 14.82 19.78
C PRO A 2 -12.10 13.28 19.74
N GLU A 3 -11.26 12.62 20.53
CA GLU A 3 -11.04 11.16 20.44
C GLU A 3 -12.31 10.32 20.65
N HIS A 4 -13.22 10.75 21.52
CA HIS A 4 -14.46 10.02 21.81
C HIS A 4 -15.42 10.03 20.61
N MET A 5 -15.46 11.13 19.84
CA MET A 5 -16.23 11.19 18.60
C MET A 5 -15.60 10.33 17.50
N ALA A 6 -14.27 10.31 17.41
CA ALA A 6 -13.57 9.42 16.47
C ALA A 6 -13.87 7.94 16.76
N ARG A 7 -13.87 7.54 18.04
CA ARG A 7 -14.23 6.18 18.47
C ARG A 7 -15.69 5.84 18.20
N ALA A 8 -16.62 6.71 18.59
CA ALA A 8 -18.06 6.49 18.35
C ALA A 8 -18.37 6.34 16.86
N THR A 9 -17.74 7.17 16.02
CA THR A 9 -17.89 7.08 14.58
C THR A 9 -17.31 5.76 14.06
N ASN A 10 -16.12 5.35 14.50
CA ASN A 10 -15.51 4.07 14.11
C ASN A 10 -16.34 2.85 14.55
N CYS A 11 -16.95 2.88 15.74
CA CYS A 11 -17.87 1.82 16.19
C CYS A 11 -19.13 1.74 15.33
N LEU A 12 -19.73 2.89 14.97
CA LEU A 12 -20.89 2.92 14.07
C LEU A 12 -20.52 2.37 12.68
N ARG A 13 -19.34 2.74 12.17
CA ARG A 13 -18.81 2.26 10.89
C ARG A 13 -18.59 0.75 10.87
N GLN A 14 -18.02 0.18 11.93
CA GLN A 14 -17.85 -1.28 12.06
C GLN A 14 -19.19 -2.02 12.05
N ARG A 15 -20.25 -1.42 12.62
CA ARG A 15 -21.59 -2.01 12.65
C ARG A 15 -22.31 -1.98 11.30
N LEU A 16 -22.05 -0.96 10.49
CA LEU A 16 -22.72 -0.76 9.19
C LEU A 16 -22.11 -1.57 8.06
N CYS A 17 -20.99 -2.23 8.32
CA CYS A 17 -20.26 -2.84 7.24
C CYS A 17 -20.59 -4.29 7.02
N PRO A 18 -20.61 -4.72 5.75
CA PRO A 18 -20.95 -6.08 5.42
C PRO A 18 -19.94 -7.03 6.06
N GLU A 19 -20.45 -8.21 6.41
CA GLU A 19 -19.60 -9.31 6.87
C GLU A 19 -18.52 -9.60 5.83
N ASN A 20 -17.35 -10.04 6.31
CA ASN A 20 -16.30 -10.49 5.42
C ASN A 20 -16.84 -11.63 4.53
N PRO A 21 -16.48 -11.62 3.23
CA PRO A 21 -16.95 -12.65 2.31
C PRO A 21 -16.49 -14.03 2.81
N LYS A 22 -17.41 -15.01 2.77
CA LYS A 22 -17.12 -16.39 3.21
C LYS A 22 -16.37 -17.18 2.15
N ASP A 23 -16.56 -16.83 0.89
CA ASP A 23 -15.92 -17.42 -0.28
C ASP A 23 -15.55 -16.36 -1.33
N LEU A 24 -15.01 -16.79 -2.47
CA LEU A 24 -14.54 -15.89 -3.52
C LEU A 24 -15.67 -15.35 -4.43
N ASN A 25 -16.90 -15.83 -4.27
CA ASN A 25 -18.08 -15.50 -5.08
C ASN A 25 -18.87 -14.35 -4.45
N PHE A 26 -18.30 -13.16 -4.48
CA PHE A 26 -18.95 -11.93 -3.99
C PHE A 26 -18.90 -10.83 -5.05
N GLN A 27 -19.81 -9.87 -4.98
CA GLN A 27 -19.75 -8.67 -5.83
C GLN A 27 -18.92 -7.59 -5.15
N LEU A 28 -18.09 -6.90 -5.93
CA LEU A 28 -17.30 -5.78 -5.43
C LEU A 28 -18.14 -4.50 -5.51
N MET A 29 -18.29 -3.79 -4.39
CA MET A 29 -19.02 -2.52 -4.35
C MET A 29 -18.10 -1.39 -4.82
N GLU A 30 -18.11 -1.11 -6.12
CA GLU A 30 -17.24 -0.08 -6.72
C GLU A 30 -17.52 1.33 -6.22
N GLY A 31 -18.77 1.64 -5.84
CA GLY A 31 -19.14 2.94 -5.28
C GLY A 31 -18.51 3.27 -3.91
N CYS A 32 -17.89 2.29 -3.24
CA CYS A 32 -17.13 2.50 -2.00
C CYS A 32 -15.64 2.80 -2.26
N MET A 33 -15.20 2.76 -3.52
CA MET A 33 -13.82 3.02 -3.92
C MET A 33 -13.71 4.37 -4.64
N PRO A 34 -12.50 4.94 -4.69
CA PRO A 34 -12.23 6.06 -5.59
C PRO A 34 -12.45 5.64 -7.02
N GLU A 35 -12.94 6.58 -7.83
CA GLU A 35 -13.13 6.38 -9.25
C GLU A 35 -11.82 5.94 -9.92
N GLY A 36 -11.91 4.89 -10.76
CA GLY A 36 -10.76 4.34 -11.47
C GLY A 36 -9.71 3.67 -10.58
N PHE A 37 -10.00 3.36 -9.31
CA PHE A 37 -9.07 2.65 -8.43
C PHE A 37 -9.07 1.14 -8.66
N PHE A 38 -10.22 0.54 -8.98
CA PHE A 38 -10.31 -0.86 -9.34
C PHE A 38 -9.89 -1.09 -10.80
N GLN A 39 -8.95 -2.01 -11.01
CA GLN A 39 -8.32 -2.21 -12.33
C GLN A 39 -8.63 -3.57 -12.95
N ALA A 40 -8.73 -4.63 -12.15
CA ALA A 40 -9.03 -5.95 -12.70
C ALA A 40 -9.57 -6.94 -11.66
N ASP A 41 -10.55 -7.74 -12.09
CA ASP A 41 -10.92 -9.01 -11.49
C ASP A 41 -10.28 -10.17 -12.28
N VAL A 42 -9.47 -10.99 -11.62
CA VAL A 42 -8.69 -12.05 -12.27
C VAL A 42 -9.06 -13.41 -11.69
N TYR A 43 -9.75 -14.21 -12.49
CA TYR A 43 -10.09 -15.59 -12.17
C TYR A 43 -9.06 -16.58 -12.76
N MET A 44 -8.59 -17.51 -11.94
CA MET A 44 -7.65 -18.55 -12.34
C MET A 44 -7.78 -19.82 -11.50
N THR A 45 -8.25 -20.91 -12.13
CA THR A 45 -8.44 -22.23 -11.48
C THR A 45 -9.10 -22.08 -10.12
N GLU A 46 -10.32 -21.52 -10.13
CA GLU A 46 -11.18 -21.29 -8.94
C GLU A 46 -10.60 -20.33 -7.90
N ARG A 47 -9.57 -19.56 -8.25
CA ARG A 47 -9.02 -18.50 -7.42
C ARG A 47 -9.31 -17.16 -8.04
N ARG A 48 -9.63 -16.19 -7.19
CA ARG A 48 -9.94 -14.82 -7.55
C ARG A 48 -8.86 -13.90 -6.99
N HIS A 49 -8.47 -12.92 -7.79
CA HIS A 49 -7.46 -11.93 -7.43
C HIS A 49 -7.90 -10.57 -7.92
N LEU A 50 -7.77 -9.55 -7.08
CA LEU A 50 -8.21 -8.20 -7.40
C LEU A 50 -6.99 -7.29 -7.50
N ILE A 51 -6.97 -6.43 -8.51
CA ILE A 51 -5.89 -5.46 -8.74
C ILE A 51 -6.46 -4.06 -8.58
N PHE A 52 -5.76 -3.23 -7.80
CA PHE A 52 -6.12 -1.84 -7.56
C PHE A 52 -4.93 -0.92 -7.77
N ALA A 53 -5.19 0.17 -8.47
CA ALA A 53 -4.31 1.31 -8.67
C ALA A 53 -5.11 2.41 -9.39
N THR A 54 -4.82 3.68 -9.17
CA THR A 54 -5.30 4.76 -10.04
C THR A 54 -4.41 4.89 -11.28
N VAL A 55 -4.91 5.57 -12.31
CA VAL A 55 -4.12 5.89 -13.51
C VAL A 55 -2.84 6.68 -13.16
N GLU A 56 -2.93 7.60 -12.21
CA GLU A 56 -1.77 8.36 -11.70
C GLU A 56 -0.75 7.45 -11.02
N GLN A 57 -1.22 6.50 -10.20
CA GLN A 57 -0.35 5.54 -9.54
C GLN A 57 0.35 4.62 -10.55
N LEU A 58 -0.38 4.11 -11.55
CA LEU A 58 0.18 3.30 -12.64
C LEU A 58 1.24 4.10 -13.42
N THR A 59 0.94 5.35 -13.76
CA THR A 59 1.89 6.24 -14.44
C THR A 59 3.16 6.46 -13.60
N THR A 60 3.00 6.63 -12.29
CA THR A 60 4.12 6.82 -11.37
C THR A 60 4.97 5.55 -11.26
N VAL A 61 4.35 4.39 -11.12
CA VAL A 61 5.07 3.10 -11.01
C VAL A 61 5.82 2.79 -12.31
N THR A 62 5.25 3.14 -13.47
CA THR A 62 5.89 2.95 -14.78
C THR A 62 7.15 3.80 -14.95
N LYS A 63 7.16 5.03 -14.42
CA LYS A 63 8.31 5.95 -14.51
C LYS A 63 9.39 5.66 -13.46
N ALA A 64 9.03 4.96 -12.37
CA ALA A 64 9.95 4.67 -11.29
C ALA A 64 11.10 3.74 -11.71
N LYS A 65 12.34 4.12 -11.38
CA LYS A 65 13.55 3.32 -11.62
C LYS A 65 13.75 2.20 -10.60
N SER A 66 13.14 2.35 -9.42
CA SER A 66 13.27 1.39 -8.32
C SER A 66 11.89 1.05 -7.78
N TRP A 67 11.60 -0.25 -7.68
CA TRP A 67 10.40 -0.75 -7.03
C TRP A 67 10.76 -1.49 -5.76
N ASP A 68 9.95 -1.32 -4.72
CA ASP A 68 9.97 -2.20 -3.57
C ASP A 68 8.68 -3.01 -3.54
N ILE A 69 8.79 -4.34 -3.45
CA ILE A 69 7.63 -5.23 -3.43
C ILE A 69 7.52 -5.89 -2.06
N ASP A 70 6.41 -5.61 -1.39
CA ASP A 70 6.08 -6.23 -0.10
C ASP A 70 4.85 -7.12 -0.23
N GLY A 71 4.87 -8.22 0.51
CA GLY A 71 3.75 -9.13 0.64
C GLY A 71 3.33 -9.21 2.10
N THR A 72 2.20 -8.62 2.46
CA THR A 72 1.68 -8.66 3.82
C THR A 72 0.55 -9.68 3.97
N PHE A 73 0.59 -10.41 5.08
CA PHE A 73 -0.39 -11.45 5.43
C PHE A 73 -1.32 -11.00 6.56
N LYS A 74 -0.81 -10.19 7.50
CA LYS A 74 -1.50 -9.85 8.76
C LYS A 74 -2.78 -9.02 8.56
N LEU A 75 -2.89 -8.33 7.43
CA LEU A 75 -4.02 -7.45 7.11
C LEU A 75 -5.11 -8.15 6.30
N VAL A 76 -4.88 -9.39 5.87
CA VAL A 76 -5.77 -10.08 4.91
C VAL A 76 -6.63 -11.12 5.63
N GLN A 77 -7.94 -11.05 5.40
CA GLN A 77 -8.89 -12.04 5.89
C GLN A 77 -9.24 -13.06 4.81
N LYS A 78 -9.63 -14.27 5.25
CA LYS A 78 -10.18 -15.29 4.34
C LYS A 78 -11.38 -14.69 3.59
N PRO A 79 -11.57 -15.05 2.30
CA PRO A 79 -10.90 -16.12 1.55
C PRO A 79 -9.55 -15.72 0.92
N PHE A 80 -9.11 -14.48 1.10
CA PHE A 80 -7.82 -14.03 0.60
C PHE A 80 -6.68 -14.44 1.54
N GLN A 81 -5.48 -14.55 1.00
CA GLN A 81 -4.30 -15.05 1.73
C GLN A 81 -3.19 -14.02 1.85
N GLN A 82 -3.11 -13.08 0.90
CA GLN A 82 -2.00 -12.14 0.83
C GLN A 82 -2.38 -10.88 0.06
N LEU A 83 -1.82 -9.75 0.50
CA LEU A 83 -1.82 -8.50 -0.23
C LEU A 83 -0.39 -8.22 -0.67
N VAL A 84 -0.21 -8.11 -1.99
CA VAL A 84 1.05 -7.71 -2.59
C VAL A 84 0.97 -6.23 -2.92
N MET A 85 1.99 -5.48 -2.52
CA MET A 85 2.08 -4.05 -2.76
C MET A 85 3.36 -3.73 -3.52
N ILE A 86 3.24 -2.88 -4.54
CA ILE A 86 4.40 -2.28 -5.22
C ILE A 86 4.51 -0.84 -4.74
N TYR A 87 5.67 -0.52 -4.19
CA TYR A 87 6.04 0.81 -3.75
C TYR A 87 7.05 1.41 -4.71
N ALA A 88 7.03 2.74 -4.80
CA ALA A 88 8.13 3.49 -5.39
C ALA A 88 8.40 4.75 -4.57
N PHE A 89 9.60 5.31 -4.76
CA PHE A 89 9.95 6.61 -4.19
C PHE A 89 9.40 7.73 -5.06
N VAL A 90 8.59 8.59 -4.47
CA VAL A 90 8.02 9.78 -5.12
C VAL A 90 8.63 11.02 -4.46
N PRO A 91 9.14 11.99 -5.25
CA PRO A 91 9.58 13.28 -4.72
C PRO A 91 8.42 14.03 -4.04
N SER A 92 8.69 14.60 -2.86
CA SER A 92 7.73 15.36 -2.06
C SER A 92 8.46 16.51 -1.37
N GLY A 93 8.61 17.63 -2.07
CA GLY A 93 9.46 18.74 -1.62
C GLY A 93 10.94 18.33 -1.63
N ASP A 94 11.64 18.61 -0.53
CA ASP A 94 13.08 18.30 -0.38
C ASP A 94 13.36 16.83 -0.01
N HIS A 95 12.32 16.00 0.07
CA HIS A 95 12.43 14.61 0.50
C HIS A 95 11.79 13.66 -0.50
N THR A 96 12.27 12.43 -0.52
CA THR A 96 11.62 11.31 -1.21
C THR A 96 10.79 10.52 -0.22
N LYS A 97 9.56 10.20 -0.60
CA LYS A 97 8.66 9.36 0.20
C LYS A 97 8.43 8.05 -0.53
N GLN A 98 8.49 6.95 0.21
CA GLN A 98 8.05 5.66 -0.30
C GLN A 98 6.53 5.62 -0.24
N VAL A 99 5.88 5.40 -1.39
CA VAL A 99 4.42 5.41 -1.50
C VAL A 99 3.98 4.10 -2.15
N PRO A 100 2.96 3.41 -1.62
CA PRO A 100 2.37 2.27 -2.30
C PRO A 100 1.54 2.76 -3.49
N LEU A 101 1.80 2.19 -4.67
CA LEU A 101 1.20 2.60 -5.93
C LEU A 101 0.35 1.51 -6.57
N LEU A 102 0.58 0.24 -6.23
CA LEU A 102 -0.20 -0.85 -6.79
C LEU A 102 -0.46 -1.92 -5.75
N PHE A 103 -1.69 -2.41 -5.73
CA PHE A 103 -2.17 -3.38 -4.76
C PHE A 103 -2.75 -4.59 -5.48
N VAL A 104 -2.32 -5.79 -5.07
CA VAL A 104 -2.89 -7.04 -5.57
C VAL A 104 -3.35 -7.90 -4.41
N LEU A 105 -4.65 -8.04 -4.28
CA LEU A 105 -5.26 -8.93 -3.31
C LEU A 105 -5.33 -10.35 -3.90
N MET A 106 -4.67 -11.31 -3.25
CA MET A 106 -4.52 -12.66 -3.76
C MET A 106 -5.13 -13.72 -2.86
N SER A 107 -5.89 -14.64 -3.45
CA SER A 107 -6.47 -15.80 -2.75
C SER A 107 -5.60 -17.06 -2.79
N ARG A 108 -4.49 -17.05 -3.54
CA ARG A 108 -3.52 -18.15 -3.56
C ARG A 108 -2.11 -17.68 -3.87
N LYS A 109 -1.17 -18.18 -3.07
CA LYS A 109 0.27 -17.94 -3.22
C LYS A 109 0.97 -19.07 -3.97
N SER A 110 1.38 -18.83 -5.20
CA SER A 110 2.25 -19.74 -5.94
C SER A 110 2.91 -19.01 -7.10
N THR A 111 4.09 -19.48 -7.51
CA THR A 111 4.85 -18.95 -8.65
C THR A 111 3.98 -18.81 -9.90
N LYS A 112 3.05 -19.75 -10.13
CA LYS A 112 2.12 -19.72 -11.28
C LYS A 112 1.21 -18.49 -11.23
N TYR A 113 0.69 -18.17 -10.05
CA TYR A 113 -0.20 -17.04 -9.83
C TYR A 113 0.55 -15.71 -9.85
N TYR A 114 1.72 -15.61 -9.24
CA TYR A 114 2.56 -14.41 -9.36
C TYR A 114 2.89 -14.10 -10.82
N LYS A 115 3.24 -15.11 -11.62
CA LYS A 115 3.50 -14.91 -13.06
C LYS A 115 2.25 -14.44 -13.82
N LYS A 116 1.10 -15.10 -13.64
CA LYS A 116 -0.10 -14.83 -14.46
C LYS A 116 -0.95 -13.66 -13.98
N VAL A 117 -1.06 -13.49 -12.67
CA VAL A 117 -1.88 -12.45 -12.03
C VAL A 117 -1.02 -11.22 -11.84
N VAL A 118 -0.03 -11.26 -10.94
CA VAL A 118 0.76 -10.06 -10.62
C VAL A 118 1.52 -9.59 -11.85
N MET A 119 2.45 -10.36 -12.39
CA MET A 119 3.32 -9.85 -13.45
C MET A 119 2.58 -9.62 -14.77
N LYS A 120 1.89 -10.64 -15.32
CA LYS A 120 1.28 -10.51 -16.65
C LYS A 120 0.14 -9.49 -16.70
N LYS A 121 -0.71 -9.38 -15.66
CA LYS A 121 -1.79 -8.38 -15.68
C LYS A 121 -1.27 -6.99 -15.33
N VAL A 122 -0.41 -6.84 -14.32
CA VAL A 122 0.17 -5.53 -13.99
C VAL A 122 0.92 -4.95 -15.19
N MET A 123 1.79 -5.72 -15.85
CA MET A 123 2.52 -5.25 -17.02
C MET A 123 1.63 -4.81 -18.20
N ARG A 124 0.38 -5.30 -18.28
CA ARG A 124 -0.61 -4.86 -19.28
C ARG A 124 -1.38 -3.62 -18.86
N LEU A 125 -1.48 -3.36 -17.55
CA LEU A 125 -2.12 -2.16 -17.01
C LEU A 125 -1.20 -0.94 -17.07
N LEU A 126 0.12 -1.16 -17.13
CA LEU A 126 1.07 -0.06 -17.29
C LEU A 126 0.91 0.60 -18.67
N PRO A 127 0.85 1.95 -18.75
CA PRO A 127 0.64 2.66 -20.01
C PRO A 127 1.78 2.46 -21.01
N ILE A 128 3.01 2.30 -20.51
CA ILE A 128 4.21 2.01 -21.30
C ILE A 128 5.10 1.00 -20.57
N GLN A 129 6.15 0.52 -21.23
CA GLN A 129 7.13 -0.37 -20.64
C GLN A 129 7.81 0.30 -19.42
N PRO A 130 7.86 -0.36 -18.26
CA PRO A 130 8.38 0.26 -17.04
C PRO A 130 9.88 0.54 -17.17
N ALA A 131 10.29 1.72 -16.68
CA ALA A 131 11.69 2.15 -16.63
C ALA A 131 12.48 1.56 -15.44
N VAL A 132 11.95 0.49 -14.84
CA VAL A 132 12.50 -0.13 -13.63
C VAL A 132 13.87 -0.76 -13.92
N GLN A 133 14.85 -0.43 -13.09
CA GLN A 133 16.24 -0.90 -13.15
C GLN A 133 16.58 -1.79 -11.95
N GLN A 134 15.93 -1.54 -10.82
CA GLN A 134 16.15 -2.28 -9.57
C GLN A 134 14.81 -2.63 -8.91
N VAL A 135 14.71 -3.84 -8.37
CA VAL A 135 13.57 -4.25 -7.56
C VAL A 135 14.09 -4.84 -6.25
N SER A 136 13.69 -4.25 -5.13
CA SER A 136 13.91 -4.83 -3.81
C SER A 136 12.66 -5.59 -3.37
N LEU A 137 12.82 -6.80 -2.82
CA LEU A 137 11.67 -7.57 -2.34
C LEU A 137 12.05 -8.51 -1.21
N ASN A 138 11.05 -8.90 -0.40
CA ASN A 138 11.23 -9.96 0.58
C ASN A 138 11.70 -11.26 -0.10
N ILE A 139 12.47 -12.09 0.61
CA ILE A 139 13.10 -13.32 0.08
C ILE A 139 12.07 -14.46 -0.08
N GLU A 140 10.93 -14.17 -0.71
CA GLU A 140 9.92 -15.18 -1.07
C GLU A 140 10.24 -15.78 -2.45
N LYS A 141 10.71 -17.03 -2.46
CA LYS A 141 11.14 -17.76 -3.67
C LYS A 141 10.18 -17.68 -4.86
N ALA A 142 8.86 -17.67 -4.62
CA ALA A 142 7.85 -17.66 -5.67
C ALA A 142 7.81 -16.34 -6.47
N ILE A 143 7.86 -15.19 -5.78
CA ILE A 143 7.90 -13.87 -6.41
C ILE A 143 9.21 -13.69 -7.16
N TRP A 144 10.33 -14.07 -6.55
CA TRP A 144 11.65 -14.03 -7.17
C TRP A 144 11.70 -14.77 -8.50
N LYS A 145 11.22 -16.02 -8.54
CA LYS A 145 11.18 -16.82 -9.78
C LYS A 145 10.23 -16.23 -10.82
N SER A 146 9.19 -15.51 -10.39
CA SER A 146 8.30 -14.79 -11.32
C SER A 146 9.00 -13.57 -11.92
N LEU A 147 9.62 -12.71 -11.12
CA LEU A 147 10.27 -11.47 -11.58
C LEU A 147 11.42 -11.75 -12.54
N ARG A 148 12.31 -12.71 -12.25
CA ARG A 148 13.41 -13.08 -13.16
C ARG A 148 12.93 -13.49 -14.56
N SER A 149 11.70 -13.96 -14.67
CA SER A 149 11.10 -14.38 -15.94
C SER A 149 10.55 -13.21 -16.76
N PHE A 150 10.17 -12.09 -16.13
CA PHE A 150 9.54 -10.94 -16.78
C PHE A 150 10.48 -9.74 -16.91
N LEU A 151 11.42 -9.60 -15.98
CA LEU A 151 12.39 -8.51 -15.90
C LEU A 151 13.80 -9.12 -15.79
N PRO A 152 14.32 -9.78 -16.84
CA PRO A 152 15.60 -10.49 -16.78
C PRO A 152 16.80 -9.56 -16.64
N THR A 153 16.68 -8.31 -17.10
CA THR A 153 17.74 -7.29 -17.09
C THR A 153 17.78 -6.47 -15.79
N VAL A 154 16.78 -6.62 -14.94
CA VAL A 154 16.58 -5.79 -13.74
C VAL A 154 17.33 -6.39 -12.56
N LYS A 155 18.02 -5.54 -11.79
CA LYS A 155 18.73 -5.95 -10.58
C LYS A 155 17.72 -6.29 -9.48
N LEU A 156 17.66 -7.57 -9.10
CA LEU A 156 16.81 -8.03 -7.99
C LEU A 156 17.61 -8.08 -6.70
N GLU A 157 17.15 -7.38 -5.66
CA GLU A 157 17.78 -7.33 -4.35
C GLU A 157 16.86 -7.89 -3.25
N GLY A 158 17.44 -8.68 -2.36
CA GLY A 158 16.76 -9.20 -1.18
C GLY A 158 16.67 -8.14 -0.10
N CYS A 159 15.44 -7.83 0.31
CA CYS A 159 15.21 -7.06 1.53
C CYS A 159 15.10 -8.03 2.72
N VAL A 160 15.98 -7.86 3.70
CA VAL A 160 15.85 -8.49 5.03
C VAL A 160 15.11 -7.48 5.89
N SER A 161 13.87 -7.79 6.30
CA SER A 161 12.90 -6.80 6.79
C SER A 161 13.24 -6.09 8.13
N TRP A 162 14.48 -6.12 8.61
CA TRP A 162 14.93 -5.50 9.86
C TRP A 162 15.90 -4.31 9.68
N THR A 163 16.54 -4.13 8.51
CA THR A 163 17.62 -3.13 8.35
C THR A 163 17.21 -1.82 7.69
N ARG A 164 15.98 -1.69 7.20
CA ARG A 164 15.47 -0.38 6.77
C ARG A 164 14.62 0.19 7.91
N PRO A 165 15.02 1.31 8.53
CA PRO A 165 14.06 2.07 9.31
C PRO A 165 12.99 2.52 8.32
N CYS A 166 11.84 1.85 8.32
CA CYS A 166 10.59 2.39 7.83
C CYS A 166 10.23 3.58 8.75
N GLY A 167 11.01 4.65 8.65
CA GLY A 167 10.90 5.89 9.42
C GLY A 167 9.89 6.86 8.81
N GLY A 168 9.20 6.47 7.75
CA GLY A 168 7.88 7.01 7.48
C GLY A 168 6.88 6.09 8.15
N ARG A 169 6.04 6.61 9.06
CA ARG A 169 4.74 5.97 9.29
C ARG A 169 4.19 5.65 7.90
N LEU A 170 3.94 4.38 7.61
CA LEU A 170 3.06 3.98 6.51
C LEU A 170 1.85 4.91 6.65
N SER A 171 1.70 5.89 5.76
CA SER A 171 0.57 6.80 5.88
C SER A 171 -0.64 5.93 5.64
N LEU A 172 -1.42 5.68 6.70
CA LEU A 172 -2.63 4.87 6.63
C LEU A 172 -3.47 5.32 5.43
N VAL A 173 -3.51 6.63 5.16
CA VAL A 173 -4.05 7.29 3.96
C VAL A 173 -3.77 6.60 2.61
N SER A 174 -2.57 6.07 2.37
CA SER A 174 -2.24 5.48 1.04
C SER A 174 -2.76 4.06 0.86
N ILE A 175 -2.94 3.33 1.95
CA ILE A 175 -3.43 1.94 1.96
C ILE A 175 -4.86 1.91 2.46
N GLU A 176 -5.37 2.98 3.06
CA GLU A 176 -6.73 3.20 3.53
C GLU A 176 -7.79 2.72 2.56
N PRO A 177 -7.70 2.83 1.23
CA PRO A 177 -8.75 2.33 0.35
C PRO A 177 -8.75 0.80 0.26
N VAL A 178 -7.57 0.18 0.34
CA VAL A 178 -7.40 -1.28 0.29
C VAL A 178 -7.61 -1.89 1.67
N VAL A 179 -7.10 -1.24 2.70
CA VAL A 179 -7.34 -1.53 4.10
C VAL A 179 -8.81 -1.32 4.39
N ALA A 180 -9.44 -0.23 3.95
CA ALA A 180 -10.88 -0.06 4.00
C ALA A 180 -11.55 -1.09 3.13
N MET A 181 -11.17 -1.47 1.91
CA MET A 181 -11.82 -2.64 1.27
C MET A 181 -11.71 -3.95 2.09
N MET A 182 -10.56 -4.20 2.72
CA MET A 182 -10.36 -5.33 3.63
C MET A 182 -11.07 -5.17 4.98
N GLN A 183 -11.35 -3.93 5.34
CA GLN A 183 -11.94 -3.45 6.58
C GLN A 183 -13.17 -2.61 6.21
N CYS A 184 -13.95 -2.98 5.19
CA CYS A 184 -15.22 -2.39 4.73
C CYS A 184 -16.21 -3.56 4.76
N ALA A 185 -16.46 -4.18 5.93
CA ALA A 185 -15.86 -4.05 7.29
C ALA A 185 -16.03 -2.74 8.16
N GLY A 186 -15.81 -1.53 7.66
CA GLY A 186 -16.11 -0.17 8.15
C GLY A 186 -15.52 0.96 7.26
N THR A 187 -16.41 1.83 6.73
CA THR A 187 -16.25 3.27 6.35
C THR A 187 -16.59 3.69 4.89
N SER A 188 -17.81 4.20 4.69
CA SER A 188 -18.10 5.42 3.91
C SER A 188 -18.84 6.37 4.89
N GLU A 189 -18.79 7.70 4.85
CA GLU A 189 -18.65 8.68 3.77
C GLU A 189 -17.54 9.71 4.09
N ASN A 190 -17.07 10.43 3.05
CA ASN A 190 -15.90 11.33 2.96
C ASN A 190 -14.54 10.66 2.74
N PHE A 191 -14.50 9.60 1.94
CA PHE A 191 -13.32 8.74 1.83
C PHE A 191 -12.13 9.34 1.07
N TRP A 192 -12.30 10.42 0.29
CA TRP A 192 -11.20 11.12 -0.39
C TRP A 192 -11.19 12.60 0.02
N PRO A 193 -10.15 13.13 0.71
CA PRO A 193 -9.88 14.55 0.60
C PRO A 193 -9.60 14.82 -0.87
N SER A 194 -10.32 15.78 -1.45
CA SER A 194 -9.97 16.34 -2.75
C SER A 194 -8.46 16.54 -2.84
N LEU A 195 -7.84 16.10 -3.93
CA LEU A 195 -6.40 16.28 -4.23
C LEU A 195 -5.97 17.77 -4.32
N SER A 196 -6.85 18.71 -3.97
CA SER A 196 -6.63 20.14 -3.91
C SER A 196 -6.03 20.67 -2.60
N ARG A 197 -5.69 19.81 -1.63
CA ARG A 197 -5.04 20.23 -0.36
C ARG A 197 -3.56 19.84 -0.21
N LEU A 198 -2.83 19.76 -1.32
CA LEU A 198 -1.36 19.81 -1.30
C LEU A 198 -0.80 21.24 -1.38
N THR A 199 -1.66 22.26 -1.36
CA THR A 199 -1.24 23.67 -1.47
C THR A 199 -1.92 24.56 -0.42
N THR A 200 -1.69 24.31 0.87
CA THR A 200 -1.82 25.38 1.87
C THR A 200 -0.78 25.21 2.96
N ARG A 201 0.12 26.21 3.01
CA ARG A 201 1.13 26.49 4.03
C ARG A 201 0.63 26.24 5.45
N SER A 202 1.51 25.72 6.30
CA SER A 202 1.55 26.09 7.71
C SER A 202 3.01 26.24 8.14
N GLU A 203 3.27 27.40 8.74
CA GLU A 203 4.54 28.06 9.06
C GLU A 203 5.48 27.29 10.02
N PRO A 204 6.77 27.67 10.09
CA PRO A 204 7.75 26.97 10.93
C PRO A 204 7.57 27.29 12.42
N CYS A 205 7.43 26.24 13.24
CA CYS A 205 7.49 26.35 14.70
C CYS A 205 8.90 26.76 15.14
N SER A 206 9.00 27.90 15.83
CA SER A 206 10.20 28.38 16.53
C SER A 206 10.51 27.49 17.74
N CYS A 207 11.72 26.91 17.78
CA CYS A 207 12.24 26.19 18.94
C CYS A 207 12.74 27.18 20.01
N THR A 208 12.07 27.25 21.16
CA THR A 208 12.63 27.82 22.39
C THR A 208 13.34 26.71 23.16
N SER A 209 14.66 26.81 23.27
CA SER A 209 15.52 25.91 24.04
C SER A 209 15.31 26.10 25.54
N VAL A 210 14.86 25.06 26.24
CA VAL A 210 14.93 24.99 27.72
C VAL A 210 16.13 24.11 28.10
N SER A 211 17.19 24.75 28.56
CA SER A 211 18.39 24.12 29.11
C SER A 211 18.09 23.49 30.48
N ARG A 212 18.24 22.17 30.61
CA ARG A 212 18.31 21.49 31.92
C ARG A 212 19.76 21.53 32.42
N GLN A 213 20.04 22.31 33.45
CA GLN A 213 21.27 22.21 34.23
C GLN A 213 21.18 20.98 35.18
N ARG A 214 22.30 20.23 35.29
CA ARG A 214 22.49 19.20 36.33
C ARG A 214 23.06 19.86 37.59
N PRO A 215 22.66 19.48 38.81
CA PRO A 215 23.33 19.94 40.02
C PRO A 215 24.68 19.23 40.23
N SER A 216 25.70 20.00 40.62
CA SER A 216 27.02 19.51 41.07
C SER A 216 26.95 19.02 42.53
N PRO A 217 27.66 17.95 42.92
CA PRO A 217 27.86 17.61 44.32
C PRO A 217 29.03 18.45 44.89
N TYR A 218 29.05 18.60 46.22
CA TYR A 218 29.99 19.38 47.06
C TYR A 218 29.62 20.84 47.33
N ALA A 219 28.90 21.05 48.44
CA ALA A 219 29.12 22.17 49.36
C ALA A 219 28.54 21.82 50.75
N ASN A 220 29.40 22.02 51.75
CA ASN A 220 29.28 21.83 53.20
C ASN A 220 29.57 20.43 53.75
#